data_AF-A0A967N630-F1
#
_entry.id   AF-A0A967N630-F1
#
_cell.length_a   1.000
_cell.length_b   1.000
_cell.length_c   1.000
_cell.angle_alpha   90.00
_cell.angle_beta   90.00
_cell.angle_gamma   90.00
#
_symmetry.space_group_name_H-M   'P 1'
#
loop_
_entity.id
_entity.type
_entity.pdbx_description
1 polymer ?
#
loop_
_entity_poly.entity_id
_entity_poly.type
_entity_poly.pdbx_seq_one_letter_code
_entity_poly.pdbx_strand_id
1 'polypeptide(L)' 'MYLVVGVNGVGKTTSIAKLAHRLLAEGRSVLLAAADTYRAGASEQLETWAERVDADLVGGGRGG' A
#
# COMPACT_ATOMS: atom_id res chain seq x y z
N MET A 1 -10.60 6.49 -5.86
CA MET A 1 -9.84 6.65 -4.61
C MET A 1 -10.39 5.66 -3.60
N TYR A 2 -9.53 4.84 -2.98
CA TYR A 2 -9.93 3.87 -1.96
C TYR A 2 -9.27 4.25 -0.63
N LEU A 3 -10.06 4.29 0.45
CA LEU A 3 -9.55 4.47 1.81
C LEU A 3 -9.85 3.20 2.60
N VAL A 4 -8.80 2.56 3.13
CA VAL A 4 -8.93 1.32 3.90
C VAL A 4 -8.73 1.63 5.38
N VAL A 5 -9.80 1.46 6.16
CA VAL A 5 -9.83 1.71 7.60
C VAL A 5 -10.08 0.42 8.37
N GLY A 6 -9.65 0.38 9.63
CA GLY A 6 -9.85 -0.77 10.51
C GLY A 6 -8.79 -0.85 11.62
N VAL A 7 -9.02 -1.73 12.59
CA VAL A 7 -8.10 -1.91 13.73
C VAL A 7 -6.81 -2.64 13.35
N ASN A 8 -5.82 -2.64 14.22
CA ASN A 8 -4.56 -3.35 13.97
C ASN A 8 -4.79 -4.86 13.84
N GLY A 9 -4.03 -5.53 12.96
CA GLY A 9 -4.10 -6.98 12.79
C GLY A 9 -5.16 -7.52 11.83
N VAL A 10 -6.15 -6.73 11.38
CA VAL A 10 -7.23 -7.22 10.49
C VAL A 10 -6.83 -7.40 9.02
N GLY A 11 -5.53 -7.28 8.70
CA GLY A 11 -5.03 -7.51 7.35
C GLY A 11 -5.16 -6.34 6.37
N LYS A 12 -5.34 -5.10 6.84
CA LYS A 12 -5.49 -3.89 5.98
C LYS A 12 -4.40 -3.78 4.91
N THR A 13 -3.13 -3.81 5.31
CA THR A 13 -1.98 -3.67 4.40
C THR A 13 -1.97 -4.76 3.34
N THR A 14 -2.26 -6.01 3.73
CA THR A 14 -2.38 -7.14 2.80
C THR A 14 -3.52 -6.97 1.81
N SER A 15 -4.67 -6.46 2.27
CA SER A 15 -5.82 -6.19 1.39
C SER A 15 -5.54 -5.06 0.40
N ILE A 16 -4.85 -3.99 0.84
CA ILE A 16 -4.38 -2.92 -0.05
C ILE A 16 -3.48 -3.49 -1.14
N ALA A 17 -2.51 -4.33 -0.78
CA ALA A 17 -1.59 -4.95 -1.75
C ALA A 17 -2.32 -5.83 -2.77
N LYS A 18 -3.28 -6.66 -2.33
CA LYS A 18 -4.10 -7.48 -3.23
C LYS A 18 -4.94 -6.64 -4.18
N LEU A 19 -5.52 -5.55 -3.69
CA LEU A 19 -6.30 -4.62 -4.51
C LEU A 19 -5.41 -3.93 -5.54
N ALA A 20 -4.23 -3.46 -5.15
CA ALA A 20 -3.26 -2.84 -6.03
C ALA A 20 -2.83 -3.79 -7.16
N HIS A 21 -2.43 -5.01 -6.80
CA HIS A 21 -2.04 -6.04 -7.77
C HIS A 21 -3.15 -6.33 -8.78
N ARG A 22 -4.40 -6.46 -8.31
CA ARG A 22 -5.54 -6.68 -9.20
C ARG A 22 -5.74 -5.52 -10.18
N LEU A 23 -5.70 -4.28 -9.68
CA LEU A 23 -5.90 -3.09 -10.52
C LEU A 23 -4.79 -2.95 -11.56
N LEU A 24 -3.54 -3.21 -11.19
CA LEU A 24 -2.42 -3.23 -12.13
C LEU A 24 -2.58 -4.32 -13.20
N ALA A 25 -3.03 -5.52 -12.81
CA ALA A 25 -3.32 -6.61 -13.75
C ALA A 25 -4.47 -6.26 -14.72
N GLU A 26 -5.38 -5.38 -14.32
CA GLU A 26 -6.42 -4.80 -15.18
C GLU A 26 -5.89 -3.65 -16.08
N GLY A 27 -4.59 -3.36 -16.06
CA GLY A 27 -3.94 -2.30 -16.85
C GLY A 27 -4.12 -0.89 -16.28
N ARG A 28 -4.53 -0.76 -15.01
CA ARG A 28 -4.76 0.53 -14.35
C ARG A 28 -3.47 1.03 -13.72
N SER A 29 -3.22 2.35 -13.79
CA SER A 29 -2.21 3.00 -12.96
C SER A 29 -2.63 3.01 -11.48
N VAL A 30 -1.74 2.63 -10.57
CA VAL A 30 -2.00 2.59 -9.12
C VAL A 30 -0.95 3.38 -8.38
N LEU A 31 -1.41 4.27 -7.49
CA LEU A 31 -0.61 5.00 -6.52
C LEU A 31 -1.03 4.57 -5.11
N LEU A 32 -0.08 4.05 -4.33
CA LEU A 32 -0.26 3.74 -2.91
C LEU A 32 0.13 4.96 -2.06
N ALA A 33 -0.58 5.16 -0.96
CA ALA A 33 -0.29 6.23 -0.02
C ALA A 33 -0.20 5.66 1.40
N ALA A 34 0.96 5.84 2.04
CA ALA A 34 1.20 5.42 3.42
C ALA A 34 0.59 6.43 4.40
N ALA A 35 -0.64 6.17 4.85
CA ALA A 35 -1.34 6.99 5.83
C ALA A 35 -1.30 6.43 7.27
N ASP A 36 -0.76 5.22 7.47
CA ASP A 36 -0.59 4.60 8.79
C ASP A 36 0.73 5.06 9.42
N THR A 37 0.70 6.22 10.09
CA THR A 37 1.89 6.87 10.70
C THR A 37 2.13 6.49 12.15
N TYR A 38 1.20 5.78 12.80
CA TYR A 38 1.29 5.43 14.21
C TYR A 38 1.94 4.04 14.43
N ARG A 39 1.66 3.08 13.54
CA ARG A 39 2.21 1.73 13.67
C ARG A 39 3.62 1.67 13.08
N ALA A 40 4.62 1.53 13.95
CA ALA A 40 6.00 1.27 13.54
C ALA A 40 6.06 0.08 12.56
N GLY A 41 6.71 0.28 11.41
CA GLY A 41 6.85 -0.73 10.35
C GLY A 41 5.66 -0.87 9.40
N ALA A 42 4.54 -0.14 9.58
CA ALA A 42 3.43 -0.18 8.63
C ALA A 42 3.82 0.40 7.25
N SER A 43 4.57 1.51 7.24
CA SER A 43 5.08 2.12 6.00
C SER A 43 6.06 1.20 5.28
N GLU A 44 7.01 0.58 6.00
CA GLU A 44 7.99 -0.36 5.43
C GLU A 44 7.32 -1.62 4.85
N GLN A 45 6.29 -2.13 5.54
CA GLN A 45 5.48 -3.23 5.03
C GLN A 45 4.75 -2.84 3.74
N LEU A 46 4.20 -1.62 3.66
CA LEU A 46 3.53 -1.12 2.46
C LEU A 46 4.51 -0.88 1.31
N GLU A 47 5.72 -0.40 1.61
CA GLU A 47 6.84 -0.23 0.67
C GLU A 47 7.26 -1.56 0.06
N THR A 48 7.45 -2.60 0.88
CA THR A 48 7.73 -3.95 0.39
C THR A 48 6.64 -4.46 -0.57
N TRP A 49 5.37 -4.11 -0.32
CA TRP A 49 4.28 -4.50 -1.21
C TRP A 49 4.25 -3.69 -2.50
N ALA A 50 4.51 -2.38 -2.43
CA ALA A 50 4.60 -1.50 -3.58
C ALA A 50 5.67 -1.99 -4.55
N GLU A 51 6.88 -2.29 -4.05
CA GLU A 51 7.98 -2.85 -4.84
C GLU A 51 7.61 -4.20 -5.49
N ARG A 52 6.90 -5.08 -4.77
CA ARG A 52 6.51 -6.40 -5.29
C ARG A 52 5.48 -6.33 -6.42
N VAL A 53 4.63 -5.32 -6.41
CA VAL A 53 3.56 -5.18 -7.41
C VAL A 53 3.90 -4.15 -8.48
N ASP A 54 5.04 -3.47 -8.38
CA ASP A 54 5.42 -2.35 -9.26
C ASP A 54 4.40 -1.21 -9.23
N ALA A 55 4.02 -0.79 -8.01
CA ALA A 55 3.17 0.38 -7.78
C ALA A 55 3.97 1.56 -7.22
N ASP A 56 3.60 2.77 -7.64
CA ASP A 56 4.13 3.99 -7.03
C ASP A 56 3.67 4.11 -5.57
N LEU A 57 4.51 4.67 -4.71
CA LEU A 57 4.22 4.87 -3.29
C LEU A 57 4.55 6.31 -2.86
N VAL A 58 3.62 6.94 -2.15
CA VAL A 58 3.82 8.22 -1.47
C VAL A 58 3.81 8.01 0.04
N GLY A 59 4.77 8.62 0.75
CA GLY A 59 4.86 8.57 2.22
C GLY A 59 5.58 7.35 2.80
N GLY A 60 6.15 6.48 1.96
CA GLY A 60 7.15 5.46 2.34
C GLY A 60 8.58 6.03 2.28
N GLY A 61 9.57 5.33 2.84
CA GLY A 61 10.92 5.85 3.08
C GLY A 61 11.75 6.23 1.85
N ARG A 62 11.25 6.02 0.64
CA ARG A 62 11.83 6.53 -0.61
C ARG A 62 10.76 7.19 -1.46
N GLY A 63 10.72 8.52 -1.42
CA GLY A 63 10.13 9.34 -2.48
C GLY A 63 11.24 9.79 -3.43
N GLY A 64 11.13 9.38 -4.69
CA GLY A 64 11.78 10.02 -5.83
C GLY A 64 10.73 10.79 -6.62
#